data_AF-U2T9U9-F1
#
_entry.id   AF-U2T9U9-F1
#
_cell.length_a   1.000
_cell.length_b   1.000
_cell.length_c   1.000
_cell.angle_alpha   90.00
_cell.angle_beta   90.00
_cell.angle_gamma   90.00
#
_symmetry.space_group_name_H-M   'P 1'
#
loop_
_entity.id
_entity.type
_entity.pdbx_description
1 polymer ?
#
loop_
_entity_poly.entity_id
_entity_poly.type
_entity_poly.pdbx_seq_one_letter_code
_entity_poly.pdbx_strand_id
1 'polypeptide(L)'
;MITTNERREIAASIGEIDWAGCVNKTCWCAVNRLCEAMGLEMRNTYVEDVIAIAAKVRELCDVSDDTEDYQRGFDEGFASADDWYADRTDAELAAHGLMRLPIGADGEPIRPGDVVTHPDMGSRREVTSVYLTDNGVSVGCADGFVTLRTGLFSHADTPSSLADEIDRWIDAGQDPDEPYDHLHGIAERLRRLGSDE
;
A
#
# COMPACT_ATOMS: atom_id res chain seq x y z
N MET A 1 8.47 -8.85 -22.47
CA MET A 1 9.31 -8.15 -21.49
C MET A 1 9.75 -6.86 -22.12
N ILE A 2 9.08 -5.80 -21.72
CA ILE A 2 9.29 -4.43 -22.19
C ILE A 2 10.56 -3.84 -21.55
N THR A 3 11.35 -3.09 -22.33
CA THR A 3 12.61 -2.49 -21.87
C THR A 3 12.38 -1.25 -21.01
N THR A 4 13.38 -0.87 -20.20
CA THR A 4 13.33 0.34 -19.36
C THR A 4 13.10 1.62 -20.17
N ASN A 5 13.62 1.70 -21.40
CA ASN A 5 13.39 2.85 -22.28
C ASN A 5 11.94 2.89 -22.77
N GLU A 6 11.38 1.75 -23.20
CA GLU A 6 9.97 1.67 -23.60
C GLU A 6 9.03 1.99 -22.42
N ARG A 7 9.37 1.58 -21.18
CA ARG A 7 8.61 2.00 -19.97
C ARG A 7 8.59 3.51 -19.79
N ARG A 8 9.74 4.16 -19.97
CA ARG A 8 9.88 5.62 -19.82
C ARG A 8 9.14 6.38 -20.93
N GLU A 9 9.17 5.87 -22.15
CA GLU A 9 8.43 6.45 -23.28
C GLU A 9 6.91 6.34 -23.08
N ILE A 10 6.41 5.19 -22.61
CA ILE A 10 4.99 5.02 -22.28
C ILE A 10 4.58 5.97 -21.14
N ALA A 11 5.38 6.05 -20.07
CA ALA A 11 5.09 6.96 -18.96
C ALA A 11 5.04 8.44 -19.38
N ALA A 12 5.97 8.87 -20.25
CA ALA A 12 5.97 10.22 -20.80
C ALA A 12 4.71 10.47 -21.66
N SER A 13 4.36 9.52 -22.54
CA SER A 13 3.16 9.60 -23.39
C SER A 13 1.86 9.70 -22.58
N ILE A 14 1.75 8.94 -21.47
CA ILE A 14 0.60 9.01 -20.54
C ILE A 14 0.52 10.39 -19.87
N GLY A 15 1.66 11.00 -19.52
CA GLY A 15 1.73 12.32 -18.89
C GLY A 15 1.27 13.47 -19.81
N GLU A 16 1.33 13.29 -21.13
CA GLU A 16 0.87 14.27 -22.12
C GLU A 16 -0.65 14.21 -22.38
N ILE A 17 -1.35 13.21 -21.83
CA ILE A 17 -2.80 13.06 -22.00
C ILE A 17 -3.52 14.19 -21.24
N ASP A 18 -4.31 14.98 -21.98
CA ASP A 18 -5.29 15.91 -21.39
C ASP A 18 -6.48 15.14 -20.79
N TRP A 19 -6.32 14.68 -19.55
CA TRP A 19 -7.33 13.94 -18.80
C TRP A 19 -8.58 14.78 -18.51
N ALA A 20 -8.43 16.08 -18.24
CA ALA A 20 -9.55 16.98 -17.95
C ALA A 20 -10.45 17.17 -19.18
N GLY A 21 -9.85 17.25 -20.38
CA GLY A 21 -10.57 17.25 -21.65
C GLY A 21 -11.33 15.96 -21.95
N CYS A 22 -10.90 14.83 -21.37
CA CYS A 22 -11.53 13.52 -21.53
C CYS A 22 -12.79 13.34 -20.65
N VAL A 23 -12.78 13.87 -19.42
CA VAL A 23 -13.91 13.73 -18.47
C VAL A 23 -15.22 14.29 -19.05
N ASN A 24 -15.14 15.36 -19.84
CA ASN A 24 -16.31 16.05 -20.39
C ASN A 24 -16.93 15.39 -21.65
N LYS A 25 -16.32 14.34 -22.20
CA LYS A 25 -16.72 13.78 -23.51
C LYS A 25 -17.19 12.33 -23.48
N THR A 26 -16.74 11.52 -22.52
CA THR A 26 -17.20 10.15 -22.13
C THR A 26 -16.00 9.38 -21.54
N CYS A 27 -16.23 8.44 -20.62
CA CYS A 27 -15.18 7.54 -20.09
C CYS A 27 -14.40 6.81 -21.21
N TRP A 28 -15.01 6.62 -22.37
CA TRP A 28 -14.42 5.98 -23.54
C TRP A 28 -13.21 6.71 -24.11
N CYS A 29 -13.21 8.05 -24.10
CA CYS A 29 -12.09 8.81 -24.69
C CYS A 29 -10.81 8.75 -23.85
N ALA A 30 -10.94 8.55 -22.53
CA ALA A 30 -9.81 8.32 -21.64
C ALA A 30 -9.20 6.94 -21.90
N VAL A 31 -10.03 5.90 -22.04
CA VAL A 31 -9.60 4.54 -22.36
C VAL A 31 -8.91 4.49 -23.73
N ASN A 32 -9.46 5.14 -24.75
CA ASN A 32 -8.84 5.19 -26.08
C ASN A 32 -7.43 5.79 -26.04
N ARG A 33 -7.26 6.93 -25.38
CA ARG A 33 -5.95 7.59 -25.27
C ARG A 33 -4.96 6.77 -24.46
N LEU A 34 -5.44 6.06 -23.44
CA LEU A 34 -4.59 5.18 -22.66
C LEU A 34 -4.13 3.96 -23.46
N CYS A 35 -5.01 3.36 -24.26
CA CYS A 35 -4.64 2.30 -25.21
C CYS A 35 -3.60 2.80 -26.21
N GLU A 36 -3.80 3.98 -26.81
CA GLU A 36 -2.84 4.59 -27.74
C GLU A 36 -1.47 4.83 -27.09
N ALA A 37 -1.44 5.42 -25.89
CA ALA A 37 -0.20 5.69 -25.16
C ALA A 37 0.55 4.40 -24.75
N MET A 38 -0.18 3.31 -24.50
CA MET A 38 0.37 2.00 -24.15
C MET A 38 0.68 1.12 -25.38
N GLY A 39 0.41 1.59 -26.61
CA GLY A 39 0.59 0.83 -27.85
C GLY A 39 -0.36 -0.36 -27.98
N LEU A 40 -1.56 -0.28 -27.40
CA LEU A 40 -2.58 -1.32 -27.43
C LEU A 40 -3.59 -1.08 -28.56
N GLU A 41 -3.94 -2.14 -29.28
CA GLU A 41 -5.04 -2.11 -30.25
C GLU A 41 -6.39 -2.07 -29.51
N MET A 42 -7.27 -1.14 -29.94
CA MET A 42 -8.63 -1.05 -29.40
C MET A 42 -9.46 -2.26 -29.82
N ARG A 43 -10.16 -2.87 -28.86
CA ARG A 43 -10.94 -4.11 -29.06
C ARG A 43 -12.45 -3.85 -29.23
N ASN A 44 -12.86 -2.59 -29.39
CA ASN A 44 -14.25 -2.14 -29.60
C ASN A 44 -15.21 -2.39 -28.42
N THR A 45 -14.71 -2.91 -27.28
CA THR A 45 -15.49 -3.01 -26.04
C THR A 45 -14.69 -2.46 -24.87
N TYR A 46 -15.35 -1.65 -24.05
CA TYR A 46 -14.76 -1.04 -22.86
C TYR A 46 -14.09 -2.07 -21.94
N VAL A 47 -14.74 -3.23 -21.75
CA VAL A 47 -14.24 -4.29 -20.87
C VAL A 47 -12.95 -4.91 -21.39
N GLU A 48 -12.87 -5.20 -22.69
CA GLU A 48 -11.67 -5.80 -23.28
C GLU A 48 -10.49 -4.82 -23.32
N ASP A 49 -10.78 -3.53 -23.56
CA ASP A 49 -9.76 -2.47 -23.53
C ASP A 49 -9.19 -2.31 -22.10
N VAL A 50 -10.06 -2.29 -21.07
CA VAL A 50 -9.63 -2.22 -19.67
C VAL A 50 -8.84 -3.46 -19.25
N ILE A 51 -9.22 -4.66 -19.70
CA ILE A 51 -8.46 -5.89 -19.44
C ILE A 51 -7.07 -5.82 -20.08
N ALA A 52 -6.98 -5.32 -21.32
CA ALA A 52 -5.70 -5.17 -22.02
C ALA A 52 -4.80 -4.13 -21.33
N ILE A 53 -5.35 -3.00 -20.89
CA ILE A 53 -4.66 -1.99 -20.10
C ILE A 53 -4.14 -2.60 -18.79
N ALA A 54 -4.98 -3.30 -18.04
CA ALA A 54 -4.58 -3.92 -16.77
C ALA A 54 -3.45 -4.96 -16.96
N ALA A 55 -3.52 -5.77 -18.00
CA ALA A 55 -2.46 -6.71 -18.35
C ALA A 55 -1.15 -5.99 -18.72
N LYS A 56 -1.24 -4.87 -19.45
CA LYS A 56 -0.05 -4.08 -19.82
C LYS A 56 0.57 -3.38 -18.62
N VAL A 57 -0.24 -2.82 -17.72
CA VAL A 57 0.22 -2.28 -16.43
C VAL A 57 0.92 -3.34 -15.62
N ARG A 58 0.38 -4.56 -15.56
CA ARG A 58 1.05 -5.68 -14.89
C ARG A 58 2.41 -5.99 -15.52
N GLU A 59 2.55 -6.00 -16.84
CA GLU A 59 3.86 -6.18 -17.51
C GLU A 59 4.83 -5.02 -17.24
N LEU A 60 4.32 -3.80 -17.11
CA LEU A 60 5.12 -2.61 -16.76
C LEU A 60 5.60 -2.66 -15.30
N CYS A 61 4.77 -3.17 -14.39
CA CYS A 61 5.01 -3.30 -12.96
C CYS A 61 5.76 -4.58 -12.58
N ASP A 62 5.78 -5.61 -13.42
CA ASP A 62 6.65 -6.77 -13.27
C ASP A 62 8.09 -6.28 -13.53
N VAL A 63 8.70 -5.76 -12.47
CA VAL A 63 10.14 -5.52 -12.41
C VAL A 63 10.79 -6.88 -12.65
N SER A 64 11.58 -7.02 -13.70
CA SER A 64 12.51 -8.15 -13.74
C SER A 64 13.31 -8.09 -12.45
N ASP A 65 13.24 -9.13 -11.61
CA ASP A 65 13.96 -9.22 -10.34
C ASP A 65 15.48 -8.94 -10.47
N ASP A 66 16.00 -8.87 -11.70
CA ASP A 66 17.31 -8.35 -12.09
C ASP A 66 17.37 -6.80 -12.17
N THR A 67 16.85 -6.07 -11.18
CA THR A 67 17.15 -4.63 -11.11
C THR A 67 18.44 -4.43 -10.33
N GLU A 68 19.49 -3.96 -11.02
CA GLU A 68 20.81 -3.65 -10.46
C GLU A 68 20.75 -2.83 -9.16
N ASP A 69 19.71 -2.02 -8.96
CA ASP A 69 19.51 -1.22 -7.74
C ASP A 69 19.12 -2.05 -6.50
N TYR A 70 18.42 -3.18 -6.65
CA TYR A 70 18.10 -4.09 -5.53
C TYR A 70 19.35 -4.89 -5.09
N GLN A 71 20.18 -5.28 -6.06
CA GLN A 71 21.48 -5.91 -5.80
C GLN A 71 22.51 -4.91 -5.24
N ARG A 72 22.46 -3.65 -5.68
CA ARG A 72 23.40 -2.59 -5.28
C ARG A 72 23.30 -2.24 -3.79
N GLY A 73 22.13 -2.39 -3.17
CA GLY A 73 22.00 -2.30 -1.71
C GLY A 73 22.89 -3.31 -0.97
N PHE A 74 23.01 -4.53 -1.50
CA PHE A 74 23.92 -5.55 -0.96
C PHE A 74 25.40 -5.24 -1.29
N ASP A 75 25.69 -4.74 -2.49
CA ASP A 75 27.07 -4.44 -2.92
C ASP A 75 27.67 -3.19 -2.22
N GLU A 76 26.84 -2.26 -1.75
CA GLU A 76 27.27 -1.08 -0.96
C GLU A 76 27.44 -1.37 0.54
N GLY A 77 27.23 -2.62 0.98
CA GLY A 77 27.54 -3.08 2.34
C GLY A 77 26.40 -2.92 3.36
N PHE A 78 25.16 -2.71 2.92
CA PHE A 78 23.99 -2.70 3.81
C PHE A 78 23.58 -4.13 4.17
N ALA A 79 23.11 -4.34 5.41
CA ALA A 79 22.74 -5.68 5.89
C ALA A 79 21.38 -6.15 5.34
N SER A 80 20.53 -5.21 4.91
CA SER A 80 19.27 -5.49 4.24
C SER A 80 18.83 -4.31 3.36
N ALA A 81 17.87 -4.55 2.47
CA ALA A 81 17.22 -3.48 1.71
C ALA A 81 16.56 -2.44 2.65
N ASP A 82 16.04 -2.87 3.81
CA ASP A 82 15.38 -1.99 4.78
C ASP A 82 16.35 -0.93 5.36
N ASP A 83 17.63 -1.26 5.52
CA ASP A 83 18.65 -0.30 5.97
C ASP A 83 18.93 0.76 4.91
N TRP A 84 18.91 0.38 3.63
CA TRP A 84 19.07 1.32 2.51
C TRP A 84 17.88 2.29 2.40
N TYR A 85 16.66 1.81 2.67
CA TYR A 85 15.45 2.65 2.73
C TYR A 85 15.43 3.58 3.95
N ALA A 86 15.97 3.15 5.09
CA ALA A 86 15.98 3.93 6.32
C ALA A 86 16.85 5.20 6.21
N ASP A 87 18.00 5.11 5.56
CA ASP A 87 18.97 6.21 5.46
C ASP A 87 18.63 7.27 4.38
N ARG A 88 17.69 7.00 3.48
CA ARG A 88 17.31 7.91 2.39
C ARG A 88 16.22 8.90 2.81
N THR A 89 16.34 10.15 2.39
CA THR A 89 15.28 11.15 2.58
C THR A 89 14.08 10.87 1.67
N ASP A 90 12.89 11.37 2.02
CA ASP A 90 11.69 11.19 1.19
C ASP A 90 11.87 11.76 -0.23
N ALA A 91 12.67 12.81 -0.38
CA ALA A 91 13.01 13.39 -1.68
C ALA A 91 13.86 12.44 -2.54
N GLU A 92 14.78 11.70 -1.92
CA GLU A 92 15.59 10.71 -2.63
C GLU A 92 14.76 9.49 -3.01
N LEU A 93 13.91 9.00 -2.10
CA LEU A 93 12.99 7.90 -2.41
C LEU A 93 12.06 8.28 -3.57
N ALA A 94 11.48 9.49 -3.54
CA ALA A 94 10.61 9.99 -4.59
C ALA A 94 11.31 10.10 -5.96
N ALA A 95 12.59 10.46 -6.00
CA ALA A 95 13.38 10.50 -7.25
C ALA A 95 13.56 9.11 -7.89
N HIS A 96 13.44 8.05 -7.08
CA HIS A 96 13.47 6.65 -7.53
C HIS A 96 12.06 6.04 -7.70
N GLY A 97 10.99 6.85 -7.58
CA GLY A 97 9.61 6.36 -7.64
C GLY A 97 9.20 5.51 -6.43
N LEU A 98 9.98 5.56 -5.36
CA LEU A 98 9.78 4.83 -4.12
C LEU A 98 9.19 5.75 -3.06
N MET A 99 8.47 5.17 -2.10
CA MET A 99 7.88 5.91 -1.00
C MET A 99 7.94 5.13 0.30
N ARG A 100 8.06 5.87 1.41
CA ARG A 100 7.79 5.30 2.73
C ARG A 100 6.30 4.98 2.84
N LEU A 101 6.03 3.85 3.46
CA LEU A 101 4.68 3.52 3.88
C LEU A 101 4.20 4.57 4.90
N PRO A 102 2.93 5.00 4.81
CA PRO A 102 2.37 5.92 5.77
C PRO A 102 2.35 5.31 7.16
N ILE A 103 2.73 6.11 8.17
CA ILE A 103 2.67 5.69 9.56
C ILE A 103 1.29 5.98 10.13
N GLY A 104 0.70 4.98 10.78
CA GLY A 104 -0.56 5.09 11.52
C GLY A 104 -0.41 5.82 12.85
N ALA A 105 -1.54 6.03 13.53
CA ALA A 105 -1.64 6.60 14.86
C ALA A 105 -0.99 5.73 15.95
N ASP A 106 -0.85 4.43 15.67
CA ASP A 106 -0.14 3.45 16.48
C ASP A 106 1.38 3.47 16.28
N GLY A 107 1.89 4.27 15.33
CA GLY A 107 3.31 4.36 15.01
C GLY A 107 3.80 3.29 14.03
N GLU A 108 2.92 2.42 13.53
CA GLU A 108 3.28 1.34 12.63
C GLU A 108 3.01 1.71 11.15
N PRO A 109 3.80 1.18 10.19
CA PRO A 109 3.56 1.41 8.77
C PRO A 109 2.29 0.71 8.26
N ILE A 110 1.41 1.46 7.61
CA ILE A 110 0.16 0.97 7.01
C ILE A 110 0.43 0.47 5.58
N ARG A 111 0.03 -0.76 5.28
CA ARG A 111 0.23 -1.48 4.02
C ARG A 111 -1.11 -1.84 3.36
N PRO A 112 -1.13 -2.01 2.03
CA PRO A 112 -2.24 -2.70 1.37
C PRO A 112 -2.45 -4.10 1.97
N GLY A 113 -3.72 -4.45 2.23
CA GLY A 113 -4.13 -5.67 2.92
C GLY A 113 -4.35 -5.48 4.43
N ASP A 114 -3.81 -4.42 5.03
CA ASP A 114 -4.03 -4.17 6.46
C ASP A 114 -5.48 -3.81 6.73
N VAL A 115 -6.02 -4.34 7.82
CA VAL A 115 -7.31 -3.89 8.34
C VAL A 115 -7.03 -2.75 9.31
N VAL A 116 -7.60 -1.58 9.06
CA VAL A 116 -7.41 -0.37 9.86
C VAL A 116 -8.74 0.20 10.35
N THR A 117 -8.67 1.03 11.39
CA THR A 117 -9.81 1.76 11.96
C THR A 117 -9.53 3.25 11.90
N HIS A 118 -10.50 4.04 11.40
CA HIS A 118 -10.44 5.50 11.40
C HIS A 118 -11.54 6.07 12.32
N PRO A 119 -11.27 7.09 13.16
CA PRO A 119 -12.24 7.64 14.12
C PRO A 119 -13.55 8.10 13.45
N ASP A 120 -13.48 8.66 12.25
CA ASP A 120 -14.67 9.15 11.53
C ASP A 120 -15.45 8.06 10.77
N MET A 121 -14.87 6.87 10.55
CA MET A 121 -15.49 5.81 9.74
C MET A 121 -16.23 4.77 10.58
N GLY A 122 -16.04 4.75 11.90
CA GLY A 122 -16.75 3.89 12.87
C GLY A 122 -16.67 2.37 12.61
N SER A 123 -15.84 1.93 11.67
CA SER A 123 -15.81 0.56 11.16
C SER A 123 -14.41 0.19 10.69
N ARG A 124 -14.08 -1.09 10.82
CA ARG A 124 -12.84 -1.71 10.33
C ARG A 124 -12.87 -1.79 8.81
N ARG A 125 -11.76 -1.46 8.15
CA ARG A 125 -11.67 -1.44 6.69
C ARG A 125 -10.32 -2.00 6.25
N GLU A 126 -10.35 -2.79 5.19
CA GLU A 126 -9.12 -3.22 4.51
C GLU A 126 -8.57 -2.06 3.67
N VAL A 127 -7.27 -1.83 3.79
CA VAL A 127 -6.49 -0.91 2.96
C VAL A 127 -6.29 -1.55 1.59
N THR A 128 -6.81 -0.93 0.55
CA THR A 128 -6.68 -1.43 -0.83
C THR A 128 -5.60 -0.73 -1.62
N SER A 129 -5.22 0.49 -1.21
CA SER A 129 -4.20 1.27 -1.90
C SER A 129 -3.60 2.35 -1.00
N VAL A 130 -2.36 2.73 -1.31
CA VAL A 130 -1.66 3.87 -0.73
C VAL A 130 -1.18 4.74 -1.88
N TYR A 131 -1.50 6.04 -1.86
CA TYR A 131 -1.18 6.95 -2.96
C TYR A 131 -0.80 8.35 -2.45
N LEU A 132 0.02 9.07 -3.22
CA LEU A 132 0.26 10.50 -3.00
C LEU A 132 -0.88 11.33 -3.56
N THR A 133 -1.25 12.34 -2.80
CA THR A 133 -2.09 13.45 -3.27
C THR A 133 -1.34 14.74 -3.07
N ASP A 134 -1.87 15.84 -3.62
CA ASP A 134 -1.35 17.20 -3.37
C ASP A 134 -1.34 17.57 -1.86
N ASN A 135 -2.11 16.85 -1.05
CA ASN A 135 -2.19 17.00 0.40
C ASN A 135 -1.30 16.00 1.17
N GLY A 136 -0.44 15.24 0.48
CA GLY A 136 0.42 14.21 1.06
C GLY A 136 -0.10 12.78 0.84
N VAL A 137 0.45 11.84 1.60
CA VAL A 137 0.12 10.40 1.51
C VAL A 137 -1.31 10.16 1.99
N SER A 138 -2.05 9.38 1.21
CA SER A 138 -3.45 9.01 1.46
C SER A 138 -3.63 7.50 1.36
N VAL A 139 -4.54 6.98 2.18
CA VAL A 139 -4.87 5.55 2.27
C VAL A 139 -6.27 5.34 1.71
N GLY A 140 -6.40 4.48 0.71
CA GLY A 140 -7.66 4.05 0.12
C GLY A 140 -8.16 2.75 0.75
N CYS A 141 -9.46 2.66 1.00
CA CYS A 141 -10.13 1.48 1.55
C CYS A 141 -11.21 0.93 0.61
N ALA A 142 -11.59 -0.34 0.82
CA ALA A 142 -12.49 -1.11 -0.05
C ALA A 142 -13.87 -0.48 -0.38
N ASP A 143 -14.30 0.55 0.36
CA ASP A 143 -15.65 1.14 0.25
C ASP A 143 -15.66 2.64 -0.11
N GLY A 144 -14.53 3.18 -0.56
CA GLY A 144 -14.46 4.52 -1.15
C GLY A 144 -13.19 5.30 -0.83
N PHE A 145 -12.84 6.18 -1.76
CA PHE A 145 -11.77 7.16 -1.61
C PHE A 145 -12.23 8.26 -0.65
N VAL A 146 -12.01 8.07 0.64
CA VAL A 146 -11.92 9.22 1.53
C VAL A 146 -10.44 9.49 1.68
N THR A 147 -9.97 10.63 1.15
CA THR A 147 -8.62 11.14 1.36
C THR A 147 -8.45 11.42 2.85
N LEU A 148 -8.14 10.38 3.63
CA LEU A 148 -8.03 10.43 5.07
C LEU A 148 -6.57 10.55 5.46
N ARG A 149 -6.34 11.36 6.49
CA ARG A 149 -4.99 11.57 7.03
C ARG A 149 -4.51 10.28 7.66
N THR A 150 -3.34 9.81 7.23
CA THR A 150 -2.75 8.54 7.67
C THR A 150 -2.61 8.45 9.19
N GLY A 151 -2.24 9.56 9.85
CA GLY A 151 -2.08 9.64 11.30
C GLY A 151 -3.37 9.55 12.12
N LEU A 152 -4.51 9.27 11.49
CA LEU A 152 -5.77 8.97 12.17
C LEU A 152 -6.14 7.49 12.11
N PHE A 153 -5.44 6.69 11.32
CA PHE A 153 -5.68 5.25 11.24
C PHE A 153 -4.88 4.51 12.31
N SER A 154 -5.50 3.57 13.01
CA SER A 154 -4.79 2.53 13.76
C SER A 154 -5.05 1.18 13.09
N HIS A 155 -4.09 0.26 13.16
CA HIS A 155 -4.36 -1.12 12.77
C HIS A 155 -5.52 -1.66 13.62
N ALA A 156 -6.40 -2.41 12.98
CA ALA A 156 -7.44 -3.11 13.69
C ALA A 156 -6.80 -4.21 14.53
N ASP A 157 -7.27 -4.34 15.77
CA ASP A 157 -6.75 -5.38 16.63
C ASP A 157 -6.96 -6.75 15.98
N THR A 158 -5.84 -7.41 15.72
CA THR A 158 -5.82 -8.84 15.47
C THR A 158 -6.00 -9.56 16.80
N PRO A 159 -6.51 -10.79 16.83
CA PRO A 159 -6.51 -11.60 18.05
C PRO A 159 -5.13 -11.60 18.72
N SER A 160 -4.06 -11.74 17.94
CA SER A 160 -2.68 -11.72 18.43
C SER A 160 -2.27 -10.36 19.02
N SER A 161 -2.57 -9.23 18.38
CA SER A 161 -2.22 -7.90 18.91
C SER A 161 -3.04 -7.54 20.15
N LEU A 162 -4.29 -7.99 20.23
CA LEU A 162 -5.11 -7.86 21.43
C LEU A 162 -4.56 -8.72 22.58
N ALA A 163 -4.03 -9.91 22.28
CA ALA A 163 -3.35 -10.75 23.26
C ALA A 163 -2.09 -10.07 23.82
N ASP A 164 -1.30 -9.43 22.95
CA ASP A 164 -0.09 -8.71 23.34
C ASP A 164 -0.40 -7.42 24.12
N GLU A 165 -1.55 -6.79 23.88
CA GLU A 165 -2.03 -5.68 24.70
C GLU A 165 -2.51 -6.15 26.08
N ILE A 166 -3.23 -7.28 26.14
CA ILE A 166 -3.65 -7.89 27.41
C ILE A 166 -2.43 -8.25 28.27
N ASP A 167 -1.40 -8.87 27.70
CA ASP A 167 -0.18 -9.18 28.45
C ASP A 167 0.54 -7.91 28.93
N ARG A 168 0.58 -6.84 28.12
CA ARG A 168 1.10 -5.53 28.58
C ARG A 168 0.31 -4.95 29.75
N TRP A 169 -1.01 -5.11 29.79
CA TRP A 169 -1.82 -4.68 30.94
C TRP A 169 -1.54 -5.52 32.19
N ILE A 170 -1.38 -6.83 32.02
CA ILE A 170 -1.02 -7.75 33.11
C ILE A 170 0.35 -7.38 33.69
N ASP A 171 1.34 -7.13 32.84
CA ASP A 171 2.70 -6.78 33.23
C ASP A 171 2.78 -5.39 33.90
N ALA A 172 1.96 -4.44 33.44
CA ALA A 172 1.95 -3.07 33.98
C ALA A 172 1.11 -2.92 35.27
N GLY A 173 0.15 -3.83 35.50
CA GLY A 173 -0.84 -3.72 36.56
C GLY A 173 -0.78 -4.81 37.63
N GLN A 174 0.24 -5.68 37.62
CA GLN A 174 0.29 -6.89 38.44
C GLN A 174 0.06 -6.61 39.93
N ASP A 175 -1.11 -7.00 40.44
CA ASP A 175 -1.36 -7.09 41.88
C ASP A 175 -0.76 -8.43 42.37
N PRO A 176 0.24 -8.40 43.28
CA PRO A 176 0.88 -9.62 43.78
C PRO A 176 -0.08 -10.56 44.53
N ASP A 177 -1.25 -10.07 44.96
CA ASP A 177 -2.25 -10.86 45.69
C ASP A 177 -3.38 -11.40 44.79
N GLU A 178 -3.49 -10.95 43.52
CA GLU A 178 -4.50 -11.40 42.56
C GLU A 178 -3.90 -11.66 41.17
N PRO A 179 -3.38 -12.89 40.91
CA PRO A 179 -2.79 -13.21 39.62
C PRO A 179 -3.83 -13.21 38.51
N TYR A 180 -3.55 -12.47 37.43
CA TYR A 180 -4.40 -12.32 36.25
C TYR A 180 -4.41 -13.56 35.33
N ASP A 181 -4.39 -14.77 35.89
CA ASP A 181 -4.32 -16.05 35.16
C ASP A 181 -5.43 -16.19 34.10
N HIS A 182 -6.62 -15.64 34.38
CA HIS A 182 -7.74 -15.62 33.44
C HIS A 182 -7.46 -14.74 32.21
N LEU A 183 -6.77 -13.61 32.38
CA LEU A 183 -6.40 -12.72 31.27
C LEU A 183 -5.29 -13.34 30.42
N HIS A 184 -4.31 -14.03 31.02
CA HIS A 184 -3.34 -14.84 30.28
C HIS A 184 -4.01 -15.95 29.46
N GLY A 185 -5.00 -16.64 30.06
CA GLY A 185 -5.80 -17.63 29.33
C GLY A 185 -6.58 -17.05 28.16
N ILE A 186 -7.01 -15.79 28.23
CA ILE A 186 -7.64 -15.08 27.10
C ILE A 186 -6.60 -14.72 26.05
N ALA A 187 -5.45 -14.14 26.44
CA ALA A 187 -4.36 -13.79 25.52
C ALA A 187 -3.87 -15.03 24.75
N GLU A 188 -3.68 -16.16 25.43
CA GLU A 188 -3.24 -17.40 24.79
C GLU A 188 -4.28 -17.94 23.81
N ARG A 189 -5.57 -17.87 24.15
CA ARG A 189 -6.65 -18.27 23.22
C ARG A 189 -6.73 -17.34 22.01
N LEU A 190 -6.53 -16.04 22.22
CA LEU A 190 -6.50 -15.06 21.14
C LEU A 190 -5.30 -15.29 20.20
N ARG A 191 -4.11 -15.60 20.72
CA ARG A 191 -2.96 -15.99 19.89
C ARG A 191 -3.23 -17.24 19.05
N ARG A 192 -3.87 -18.26 19.65
CA ARG A 192 -4.27 -19.47 18.90
C ARG A 192 -5.26 -19.14 17.78
N LEU A 193 -6.22 -18.24 18.02
CA LEU A 193 -7.17 -17.79 17.00
C LEU A 193 -6.50 -17.01 15.86
N GLY A 194 -5.39 -16.32 16.11
CA GLY A 194 -4.61 -15.60 15.09
C GLY A 194 -3.55 -16.45 14.38
N SER A 195 -3.41 -17.74 14.71
CA SER A 195 -2.40 -18.65 14.14
C SER A 195 -2.98 -19.67 13.14
N ASP A 196 -4.29 -19.63 12.89
CA ASP A 196 -5.03 -20.59 12.04
C ASP A 196 -5.27 -20.07 10.59
N GLU A 197 -4.31 -19.30 10.02
CA GLU A 197 -4.27 -18.93 8.59
C GLU A 197 -2.99 -19.41 7.89
#